data_AF-A0A944GR43-F1
#
_entry.id   AF-A0A944GR43-F1
#
_cell.length_a   1.000
_cell.length_b   1.000
_cell.length_c   1.000
_cell.angle_alpha   90.00
_cell.angle_beta   90.00
_cell.angle_gamma   90.00
#
_symmetry.space_group_name_H-M   'P 1'
#
loop_
_entity.id
_entity.type
_entity.pdbx_description
1 polymer ?
#
loop_
_entity_poly.entity_id
_entity_poly.type
_entity_poly.pdbx_seq_one_letter_code
_entity_poly.pdbx_strand_id
1 'polypeptide(L)' 'MFSEKGFHTMAVRIITDSASDLALAQAQELGVTLAPLKVVFSTEEYRDVFDLESE' A
#
# COMPACT_ATOMS: atom_id res chain seq x y z
N MET A 1 -13.72 -23.00 21.66
CA MET A 1 -14.50 -22.29 20.63
C MET A 1 -15.07 -21.04 21.29
N PHE A 2 -14.36 -19.92 21.20
CA PHE A 2 -14.86 -18.61 21.61
C PHE A 2 -14.72 -17.69 20.41
N SER A 3 -15.88 -17.34 19.86
CA SER A 3 -16.07 -16.26 18.91
C SER A 3 -16.15 -14.93 19.68
N GLU A 4 -15.87 -13.84 18.95
CA GLU A 4 -15.98 -12.43 19.32
C GLU A 4 -14.80 -11.82 20.10
N LYS A 5 -14.02 -10.96 19.43
CA LYS A 5 -14.19 -9.50 19.56
C LYS A 5 -13.34 -8.76 18.53
N GLY A 6 -13.97 -7.72 17.96
CA GLY A 6 -13.49 -6.96 16.81
C GLY A 6 -12.15 -6.29 17.02
N PHE A 7 -11.51 -6.01 15.88
CA PHE A 7 -10.49 -5.01 15.64
C PHE A 7 -10.10 -4.26 16.91
N HIS A 8 -9.00 -4.68 17.56
CA HIS A 8 -8.30 -3.83 18.49
C HIS A 8 -8.15 -2.47 17.81
N THR A 9 -8.52 -1.39 18.51
CA THR A 9 -8.29 -0.02 18.06
C THR A 9 -6.81 0.09 17.64
N MET A 10 -6.57 0.00 16.33
CA MET A 10 -5.27 0.28 15.73
C MET A 10 -5.06 1.78 15.90
N ALA A 11 -4.59 2.18 17.08
CA ALA A 11 -4.42 3.58 17.46
C ALA A 11 -3.41 4.29 16.54
N VAL A 12 -2.54 3.50 15.90
CA VAL A 12 -1.55 3.98 14.93
C VAL A 12 -1.68 3.18 13.65
N ARG A 13 -1.74 3.88 12.52
CA ARG A 13 -1.65 3.29 11.17
C ARG A 13 -0.39 3.83 10.51
N ILE A 14 0.36 2.96 9.86
CA ILE A 14 1.53 3.34 9.06
C ILE A 14 1.06 3.46 7.61
N ILE A 15 1.19 4.68 7.08
CA ILE A 15 0.84 5.01 5.71
C ILE A 15 2.07 5.66 5.10
N THR A 16 2.50 5.17 3.95
CA THR A 16 3.60 5.75 3.16
C THR A 16 3.20 5.75 1.69
N ASP A 17 3.92 6.50 0.86
CA ASP A 17 3.68 6.50 -0.58
C ASP A 17 4.43 5.37 -1.30
N SER A 18 4.17 5.21 -2.60
CA SER A 18 4.79 4.21 -3.45
C SER A 18 6.29 4.42 -3.68
N ALA A 19 6.85 5.59 -3.37
CA ALA A 19 8.29 5.87 -3.48
C ALA A 19 9.11 5.32 -2.29
N SER A 20 8.47 4.60 -1.37
CA SER A 20 9.08 3.99 -0.19
C SER A 20 9.84 2.67 -0.44
N ASP A 21 9.95 2.24 -1.70
CA ASP A 21 10.66 1.02 -2.13
C ASP A 21 10.11 -0.27 -1.49
N LEU A 22 8.81 -0.29 -1.20
CA LEU A 22 8.08 -1.45 -0.70
C LEU A 22 7.29 -2.12 -1.82
N ALA A 23 7.55 -3.39 -2.06
CA ALA A 23 6.69 -4.21 -2.90
C ALA A 23 5.30 -4.39 -2.24
N LEU A 24 4.25 -4.56 -3.05
CA LEU A 24 2.87 -4.76 -2.55
C LEU A 24 2.76 -5.90 -1.54
N ALA A 25 3.47 -7.01 -1.79
CA ALA A 25 3.50 -8.17 -0.90
C ALA A 25 4.14 -7.84 0.47
N GLN A 26 5.22 -7.05 0.47
CA GLN A 26 5.89 -6.63 1.71
C GLN A 26 5.02 -5.65 2.50
N ALA A 27 4.38 -4.69 1.83
CA ALA A 27 3.46 -3.76 2.49
C ALA A 27 2.28 -4.49 3.14
N GLN A 28 1.74 -5.50 2.46
CA GLN A 28 0.68 -6.36 3.00
C GLN A 28 1.15 -7.16 4.23
N GLU A 29 2.33 -7.77 4.17
CA GLU A 29 2.92 -8.53 5.29
C GLU A 29 3.17 -7.64 6.52
N LEU A 30 3.65 -6.41 6.31
CA LEU A 30 3.96 -5.46 7.36
C LEU A 30 2.73 -4.69 7.89
N GLY A 31 1.55 -4.84 7.28
CA GLY A 31 0.36 -4.06 7.62
C GLY A 31 0.50 -2.56 7.32
N VAL A 32 1.33 -2.21 6.34
CA VAL A 32 1.55 -0.84 5.87
C VAL A 32 0.60 -0.54 4.72
N THR A 33 -0.07 0.61 4.78
CA THR A 33 -0.89 1.09 3.65
C THR A 33 -0.05 1.92 2.70
N LEU A 34 -0.03 1.54 1.41
CA LEU A 34 0.62 2.31 0.36
C LEU A 34 -0.36 3.29 -0.30
N ALA A 35 0.03 4.57 -0.38
CA ALA A 35 -0.63 5.58 -1.17
C ALA A 35 0.07 5.69 -2.55
N PRO A 36 -0.59 5.32 -3.66
CA PRO A 36 0.05 5.39 -4.97
C PRO A 36 0.36 6.82 -5.38
N LEU A 37 1.58 7.05 -5.88
CA LEU A 37 1.90 8.25 -6.63
C LEU A 37 1.46 8.09 -8.09
N LYS A 38 1.25 9.23 -8.75
CA LYS A 38 0.92 9.27 -10.18
C LYS A 38 2.20 9.33 -11.00
N VAL A 39 2.34 8.40 -11.95
CA VAL A 39 3.34 8.46 -13.02
C VAL A 39 2.64 8.88 -14.30
N VAL A 40 3.19 9.88 -14.99
CA VAL A 40 2.58 10.42 -16.21
C VAL A 40 3.53 10.21 -17.38
N PHE A 41 3.08 9.46 -18.38
CA PHE A 41 3.75 9.31 -19.66
C PHE A 41 2.93 10.00 -20.74
N SER A 42 3.40 11.16 -21.22
CA SER A 42 2.64 12.01 -22.16
C SER A 42 1.26 12.38 -21.61
N THR A 43 0.19 11.79 -22.14
CA THR A 43 -1.21 12.02 -21.71
C THR A 43 -1.79 10.89 -20.87
N GLU A 44 -1.02 9.83 -20.64
CA GLU A 44 -1.45 8.65 -19.88
C GLU A 44 -0.99 8.75 -18.43
N GLU A 45 -1.87 8.34 -17.52
CA GLU A 45 -1.65 8.39 -16.08
C GLU A 45 -1.68 6.97 -15.51
N TYR A 46 -0.72 6.68 -14.64
CA TYR A 46 -0.52 5.38 -14.01
C TYR A 46 -0.39 5.55 -12.51
N ARG A 47 -0.87 4.58 -11.74
CA ARG A 47 -0.56 4.45 -10.32
C ARG A 47 0.70 3.63 -10.19
N ASP A 48 1.74 4.26 -9.69
CA ASP A 48 3.00 3.61 -9.37
C ASP A 48 2.79 2.36 -8.51
N VAL A 49 3.58 1.32 -8.72
CA VAL A 49 3.52 -0.04 -8.12
C VAL A 49 2.20 -0.82 -8.28
N PHE A 50 1.11 -0.23 -8.77
CA PHE A 50 -0.18 -0.90 -9.01
C PHE A 50 -0.45 -1.16 -10.48
N ASP A 51 -0.11 -0.20 -11.33
CA ASP A 51 -0.31 -0.27 -12.78
C ASP A 51 1.02 -0.49 -13.53
N LEU A 52 2.15 -0.38 -12.83
CA LEU A 52 3.51 -0.48 -13.37
C LEU A 52 4.30 -1.55 -12.62
N GLU A 53 5.10 -2.31 -13.35
CA GLU A 53 6.06 -3.28 -12.81
C GLU A 53 7.49 -2.72 -12.92
N SER A 54 8.24 -2.82 -11.83
CA SER A 54 9.69 -2.57 -11.83
C SER A 54 10.44 -3.84 -12.29
N GLU A 55 11.54 -3.67 -13.02
CA GLU A 55 12.43 -4.77 -13.45
C GLU A 55 13.10 -5.52 -12.29
#